data_AF-A0A497P3B0-F1
#
_entry.id   AF-A0A497P3B0-F1
#
_cell.length_a   1.000
_cell.length_b   1.000
_cell.length_c   1.000
_cell.angle_alpha   90.00
_cell.angle_beta   90.00
_cell.angle_gamma   90.00
#
_symmetry.space_group_name_H-M   'P 1'
#
loop_
_entity.id
_entity.type
_entity.pdbx_description
1 polymer ?
#
loop_
_entity_poly.entity_id
_entity_poly.type
_entity_poly.pdbx_seq_one_letter_code
_entity_poly.pdbx_strand_id
1 'polypeptide(L)'
;MTINEKLSKIQTEFKSKKSRFNSFGKYYFRSAEDILEATKPFLKELGVTVTIDEELVSFDPPVMQVTATISDGKDTIDSKAVVGVDLEQKGMQMPQKYGAASSYGKKYALGNLFLIDD
;
A
#
# COMPACT_ATOMS: atom_id res chain seq x y z
N MET A 1 -9.78 23.02 -2.69
CA MET A 1 -9.09 22.18 -1.70
C MET A 1 -7.64 22.03 -2.11
N THR A 2 -6.69 22.25 -1.21
CA THR A 2 -5.28 21.86 -1.37
C THR A 2 -5.14 20.34 -1.36
N ILE A 3 -4.01 19.81 -1.82
CA ILE A 3 -3.77 18.36 -1.75
C ILE A 3 -3.82 17.83 -0.31
N ASN A 4 -3.38 18.62 0.68
CA ASN A 4 -3.50 18.27 2.10
C ASN A 4 -4.94 18.20 2.59
N GLU A 5 -5.81 19.15 2.18
CA GLU A 5 -7.24 19.11 2.53
C GLU A 5 -7.94 17.91 1.88
N LYS A 6 -7.59 17.58 0.63
CA LYS A 6 -8.09 16.39 -0.07
C LYS A 6 -7.66 15.12 0.65
N LEU A 7 -6.37 14.98 0.96
CA LEU A 7 -5.83 13.83 1.69
C LEU A 7 -6.45 13.70 3.08
N SER A 8 -6.59 14.80 3.82
CA SER A 8 -7.22 14.81 5.14
C SER A 8 -8.66 14.31 5.09
N LYS A 9 -9.42 14.69 4.05
CA LYS A 9 -10.78 14.17 3.84
C LYS A 9 -10.76 12.65 3.62
N ILE A 10 -9.87 12.15 2.76
CA ILE A 10 -9.71 10.70 2.57
C ILE A 10 -9.38 10.03 3.90
N GLN A 11 -8.35 10.48 4.61
CA GLN A 11 -7.93 9.89 5.88
C GLN A 11 -9.04 9.88 6.95
N THR A 12 -9.96 10.83 6.92
CA THR A 12 -11.07 10.92 7.88
C THR A 12 -12.25 10.03 7.50
N GLU A 13 -12.59 9.96 6.21
CA GLU A 13 -13.80 9.30 5.72
C GLU A 13 -13.55 7.88 5.19
N PHE A 14 -12.30 7.54 4.90
CA PHE A 14 -11.92 6.26 4.35
C PHE A 14 -12.27 5.11 5.29
N LYS A 15 -13.03 4.15 4.78
CA LYS A 15 -13.37 2.92 5.49
C LYS A 15 -13.15 1.73 4.55
N SER A 16 -12.26 0.84 4.96
CA SER A 16 -12.11 -0.48 4.35
C SER A 16 -12.25 -1.53 5.45
N LYS A 17 -12.92 -2.65 5.15
CA LYS A 17 -13.16 -3.73 6.12
C LYS A 17 -12.02 -4.74 6.05
N LYS A 18 -11.49 -5.18 7.20
CA LYS A 18 -10.60 -6.36 7.26
C LYS A 18 -11.40 -7.60 6.85
N SER A 19 -11.31 -7.97 5.57
CA SER A 19 -12.16 -8.99 4.93
C SER A 19 -11.42 -10.32 4.71
N ARG A 20 -10.09 -10.30 4.73
CA ARG A 20 -9.25 -11.47 4.48
C ARG A 20 -8.79 -12.09 5.78
N PHE A 21 -8.75 -13.42 5.85
CA PHE A 21 -8.32 -14.14 7.05
C PHE A 21 -6.93 -14.76 6.85
N ASN A 22 -5.99 -14.42 7.72
CA ASN A 22 -4.69 -15.07 7.79
C ASN A 22 -4.80 -16.34 8.65
N SER A 23 -4.63 -17.51 8.04
CA SER A 23 -4.78 -18.80 8.72
C SER A 23 -3.62 -19.16 9.65
N PHE A 24 -2.43 -18.57 9.43
CA PHE A 24 -1.24 -18.78 10.25
C PHE A 24 -1.29 -17.95 11.54
N GLY A 25 -1.48 -16.64 11.42
CA GLY A 25 -1.57 -15.71 12.55
C GLY A 25 -2.96 -15.59 13.17
N LYS A 26 -3.99 -16.20 12.58
CA LYS A 26 -5.39 -16.20 13.06
C LYS A 26 -6.01 -14.80 13.23
N TYR A 27 -5.76 -13.90 12.28
CA TYR A 27 -6.31 -12.54 12.30
C TYR A 27 -6.92 -12.16 10.94
N TYR A 28 -7.83 -11.18 10.95
CA TYR A 28 -8.32 -10.56 9.73
C TYR A 28 -7.44 -9.38 9.32
N PHE A 29 -7.27 -9.18 8.01
CA PHE A 29 -6.48 -8.09 7.43
C PHE A 29 -7.12 -7.56 6.16
N ARG A 30 -6.56 -6.47 5.62
CA ARG A 30 -6.88 -5.91 4.30
C ARG A 30 -5.71 -6.13 3.36
N SER A 31 -5.98 -6.56 2.15
CA SER A 31 -4.97 -6.54 1.08
C SER A 31 -4.78 -5.13 0.53
N ALA A 32 -3.68 -4.91 -0.20
CA ALA A 32 -3.48 -3.66 -0.93
C ALA A 32 -4.63 -3.39 -1.92
N GLU A 33 -5.16 -4.46 -2.54
CA GLU A 33 -6.30 -4.39 -3.46
C GLU A 33 -7.58 -3.93 -2.74
N ASP A 34 -7.82 -4.40 -1.51
CA ASP A 34 -8.97 -3.95 -0.70
C ASP A 34 -8.87 -2.46 -0.35
N ILE A 35 -7.65 -1.95 -0.16
CA ILE A 35 -7.40 -0.53 0.14
C ILE A 35 -7.59 0.31 -1.13
N LEU A 36 -7.02 -0.12 -2.25
CA LEU A 36 -7.12 0.56 -3.54
C LEU A 36 -8.58 0.64 -4.03
N GLU A 37 -9.33 -0.45 -3.91
CA GLU A 37 -10.75 -0.47 -4.29
C GLU A 37 -11.57 0.54 -3.47
N ALA A 38 -11.37 0.55 -2.15
CA ALA A 38 -12.04 1.47 -1.24
C ALA A 38 -11.63 2.95 -1.48
N THR A 39 -10.49 3.20 -2.13
CA THR A 39 -10.00 4.55 -2.42
C THR A 39 -10.69 5.16 -3.66
N LYS A 40 -11.14 4.33 -4.62
CA LYS A 40 -11.66 4.78 -5.92
C LYS A 40 -12.76 5.87 -5.85
N PRO A 41 -13.75 5.81 -4.95
CA PRO A 41 -14.78 6.86 -4.86
C PRO A 41 -14.16 8.24 -4.58
N PHE A 42 -13.17 8.31 -3.70
CA PHE A 42 -12.48 9.55 -3.33
C PHE A 42 -11.62 10.11 -4.46
N LEU A 43 -10.99 9.23 -5.26
CA LEU A 43 -10.18 9.66 -6.41
C LEU A 43 -11.00 10.52 -7.38
N LYS A 44 -12.20 10.02 -7.71
CA LYS A 44 -13.13 10.72 -8.61
C LYS A 44 -13.71 11.97 -7.96
N GLU A 45 -14.12 11.88 -6.70
CA GLU A 45 -14.73 13.00 -5.97
C GLU A 45 -13.77 14.19 -5.81
N LEU A 46 -12.52 13.92 -5.45
CA LEU A 46 -11.54 14.96 -5.09
C LEU A 46 -10.64 15.36 -6.26
N GLY A 47 -10.79 14.70 -7.41
CA GLY A 47 -9.94 14.92 -8.58
C GLY A 47 -8.48 14.64 -8.28
N VAL A 48 -8.20 13.47 -7.70
CA VAL A 48 -6.85 13.01 -7.36
C VAL A 48 -6.59 11.63 -7.95
N THR A 49 -5.32 11.31 -8.13
CA THR A 49 -4.85 9.99 -8.55
C THR A 49 -3.96 9.39 -7.47
N VAL A 50 -3.95 8.07 -7.39
CA VAL A 50 -3.00 7.33 -6.54
C VAL A 50 -2.19 6.41 -7.43
N THR A 51 -0.88 6.47 -7.31
CA THR A 51 0.09 5.61 -8.01
C THR A 51 0.96 4.88 -7.00
N ILE A 52 1.55 3.78 -7.45
CA ILE A 52 2.45 2.96 -6.63
C ILE A 52 3.67 2.65 -7.49
N ASP A 53 4.84 2.94 -6.93
CA ASP A 53 6.14 2.62 -7.51
C ASP A 53 6.91 1.70 -6.56
N GLU A 54 7.66 0.77 -7.14
CA GLU A 54 8.40 -0.26 -6.40
C GLU A 54 9.84 -0.30 -6.91
N GLU A 55 10.80 -0.30 -5.99
CA GLU A 55 12.23 -0.29 -6.29
C GLU A 55 12.97 -1.29 -5.40
N LEU A 56 13.91 -2.04 -5.97
CA LEU A 56 14.87 -2.80 -5.18
C LEU A 56 16.00 -1.87 -4.71
N VAL A 57 16.05 -1.63 -3.41
CA VAL A 57 17.01 -0.70 -2.77
C VAL A 57 18.22 -1.43 -2.18
N SER A 58 18.15 -2.74 -2.05
CA SER A 58 19.27 -3.63 -1.72
C SER A 58 19.11 -4.95 -2.44
N PHE A 59 20.22 -5.60 -2.77
CA PHE A 59 20.26 -6.93 -3.39
C PHE A 59 20.77 -8.01 -2.42
N ASP A 60 21.49 -7.63 -1.36
CA ASP A 60 22.04 -8.55 -0.36
C ASP A 60 21.99 -7.94 1.06
N PRO A 61 21.01 -8.32 1.91
CA PRO A 61 19.81 -9.05 1.54
C PRO A 61 18.91 -8.22 0.61
N PRO A 62 18.03 -8.84 -0.19
CA PRO A 62 17.13 -8.11 -1.08
C PRO A 62 16.07 -7.34 -0.28
N VAL A 63 16.00 -6.03 -0.54
CA VAL A 63 15.05 -5.12 0.12
C VAL A 63 14.33 -4.32 -0.95
N MET A 64 13.01 -4.24 -0.82
CA MET A 64 12.13 -3.49 -1.70
C MET A 64 11.58 -2.27 -0.97
N GLN A 65 11.68 -1.10 -1.60
CA GLN A 65 10.95 0.09 -1.21
C GLN A 65 9.71 0.22 -2.09
N VAL A 66 8.57 0.48 -1.46
CA VAL A 66 7.31 0.77 -2.14
C VAL A 66 6.88 2.17 -1.77
N THR A 67 6.60 2.99 -2.78
CA THR A 67 6.11 4.36 -2.63
C THR A 67 4.68 4.44 -3.12
N ALA A 68 3.75 4.84 -2.26
CA ALA A 68 2.40 5.21 -2.64
C ALA A 68 2.33 6.74 -2.73
N THR A 69 1.90 7.25 -3.88
CA THR A 69 1.82 8.68 -4.17
C THR A 69 0.38 9.06 -4.42
N ILE A 70 -0.10 10.11 -3.75
CA ILE A 70 -1.33 10.81 -4.13
C ILE A 70 -0.95 12.09 -4.88
N SER A 71 -1.63 12.39 -5.98
CA SER A 71 -1.43 13.61 -6.75
C SER A 71 -2.77 14.22 -7.14
N ASP A 72 -2.81 15.56 -7.24
CA ASP A 72 -3.93 16.28 -7.85
C ASP A 72 -3.60 16.86 -9.23
N GLY A 73 -2.52 16.38 -9.86
CA GLY A 73 -2.02 16.85 -11.15
C GLY A 73 -1.12 18.08 -11.06
N LYS A 74 -0.93 18.67 -9.87
CA LYS A 74 0.03 19.76 -9.63
C LYS A 74 1.01 19.41 -8.53
N ASP A 75 0.49 18.98 -7.39
CA ASP A 75 1.28 18.62 -6.23
C ASP A 75 1.21 17.11 -5.98
N THR A 76 2.15 16.60 -5.19
CA THR A 76 2.20 15.20 -4.78
C THR A 76 2.48 15.07 -3.28
N ILE A 77 1.95 14.01 -2.67
CA ILE A 77 2.31 13.57 -1.33
C ILE A 77 2.65 12.09 -1.41
N ASP A 78 3.81 11.73 -0.86
CA ASP A 78 4.34 10.38 -0.90
C ASP A 78 4.34 9.73 0.48
N SER A 79 4.10 8.43 0.47
CA SER A 79 4.25 7.56 1.63
C SER A 79 5.06 6.34 1.22
N LYS A 80 5.98 5.91 2.07
CA LYS A 80 6.90 4.82 1.77
C LYS A 80 6.76 3.67 2.75
N ALA A 81 7.04 2.47 2.26
CA ALA A 81 7.26 1.28 3.06
C ALA A 81 8.51 0.55 2.55
N VAL A 82 9.22 -0.10 3.48
CA VAL A 82 10.41 -0.89 3.18
C VAL A 82 10.16 -2.31 3.67
N VAL A 83 10.37 -3.29 2.80
CA VAL A 83 10.11 -4.70 3.09
C VAL A 83 11.28 -5.56 2.58
N GLY A 84 11.68 -6.54 3.39
CA GLY A 84 12.64 -7.56 2.97
C GLY A 84 11.98 -8.58 2.05
N VAL A 85 12.73 -9.11 1.08
CA VAL A 85 12.30 -10.25 0.27
C VAL A 85 12.92 -11.52 0.86
N ASP A 86 12.10 -12.39 1.45
CA ASP A 86 12.57 -13.66 1.99
C ASP A 86 12.88 -14.65 0.86
N LEU A 87 14.16 -14.75 0.50
CA LEU A 87 14.65 -15.69 -0.52
C LEU A 87 14.68 -17.13 -0.04
N GLU A 88 14.61 -17.39 1.27
CA GLU A 88 14.67 -18.71 1.86
C GLU A 88 13.28 -19.29 2.16
N GLN A 89 12.22 -18.47 2.03
CA GLN A 89 10.83 -18.87 2.22
C GLN A 89 10.49 -20.15 1.43
N LYS A 90 10.18 -21.23 2.16
CA LYS A 90 9.83 -22.52 1.58
C LYS A 90 8.43 -22.48 0.98
N GLY A 91 8.22 -23.26 -0.09
CA GLY A 91 6.92 -23.42 -0.74
C GLY A 91 6.53 -22.30 -1.73
N MET A 92 7.39 -21.30 -1.94
CA MET A 92 7.19 -20.22 -2.92
C MET A 92 8.28 -20.23 -3.99
N GLN A 93 7.86 -20.04 -5.24
CA GLN A 93 8.81 -19.79 -6.34
C GLN A 93 9.34 -18.35 -6.27
N MET A 94 10.48 -18.06 -6.91
CA MET A 94 11.11 -16.73 -6.85
C MET A 94 10.15 -15.57 -7.18
N PRO A 95 9.33 -15.63 -8.26
CA PRO A 95 8.37 -14.55 -8.54
C PRO A 95 7.32 -14.37 -7.44
N GLN A 96 6.93 -15.46 -6.76
CA GLN A 96 5.97 -15.40 -5.66
C GLN A 96 6.57 -14.77 -4.41
N LYS A 97 7.88 -14.95 -4.15
CA LYS A 97 8.59 -14.31 -3.04
C LYS A 97 8.62 -12.79 -3.22
N TYR A 98 8.97 -12.31 -4.42
CA TYR A 98 8.89 -10.88 -4.75
C TYR A 98 7.45 -10.37 -4.76
N GLY A 99 6.50 -11.14 -5.29
CA GLY A 99 5.08 -10.79 -5.27
C GLY A 99 4.52 -10.66 -3.84
N ALA A 100 4.93 -11.53 -2.93
CA ALA A 100 4.58 -11.44 -1.52
C ALA A 100 5.15 -10.16 -0.90
N ALA A 101 6.46 -9.90 -1.06
CA ALA A 101 7.10 -8.68 -0.57
C ALA A 101 6.41 -7.42 -1.13
N SER A 102 6.19 -7.35 -2.45
CA SER A 102 5.44 -6.31 -3.14
C SER A 102 4.06 -6.08 -2.50
N SER A 103 3.31 -7.15 -2.25
CA SER A 103 1.97 -7.06 -1.67
C SER A 103 1.98 -6.46 -0.26
N TYR A 104 2.95 -6.85 0.58
CA TYR A 104 3.14 -6.25 1.91
C TYR A 104 3.58 -4.79 1.82
N GLY A 105 4.54 -4.48 0.95
CA GLY A 105 5.04 -3.11 0.75
C GLY A 105 3.93 -2.16 0.31
N LYS A 106 3.10 -2.57 -0.66
CA LYS A 106 1.92 -1.81 -1.10
C LYS A 106 0.95 -1.55 0.03
N LYS A 107 0.60 -2.60 0.78
CA LYS A 107 -0.31 -2.51 1.91
C LYS A 107 0.19 -1.50 2.95
N TYR A 108 1.48 -1.54 3.29
CA TYR A 108 2.05 -0.62 4.27
C TYR A 108 2.20 0.82 3.75
N ALA A 109 2.64 1.01 2.51
CA ALA A 109 2.76 2.34 1.92
C ALA A 109 1.40 3.04 1.85
N LEU A 110 0.35 2.33 1.40
CA LEU A 110 -1.02 2.82 1.38
C LEU A 110 -1.60 3.00 2.80
N GLY A 111 -1.29 2.09 3.72
CA GLY A 111 -1.71 2.17 5.12
C GLY A 111 -1.21 3.44 5.79
N ASN A 112 0.08 3.75 5.59
CA ASN A 112 0.72 4.98 6.04
C ASN A 112 0.11 6.22 5.36
N LEU A 113 -0.18 6.16 4.05
CA LEU A 113 -0.74 7.27 3.30
C LEU A 113 -2.16 7.64 3.79
N PHE A 114 -3.00 6.64 4.01
CA PHE A 114 -4.41 6.82 4.38
C PHE A 114 -4.69 6.71 5.88
N LEU A 115 -3.66 6.55 6.71
CA LEU A 115 -3.75 6.44 8.17
C LEU A 115 -4.69 5.33 8.65
N ILE A 116 -4.59 4.16 8.02
CA ILE A 116 -5.36 2.97 8.41
C ILE A 116 -4.51 1.94 9.12
N ASP A 117 -5.14 1.22 10.04
CA ASP A 117 -4.52 0.11 10.77
C ASP A 117 -4.31 -1.13 9.87
N ASP A 118 -3.30 -1.95 10.19
CA ASP A 118 -3.11 -3.27 9.56
C ASP A 118 -4.05 -4.32 10.16
#